data_AF-A0A7S2QA82-F1
#
_entry.id   AF-A0A7S2QA82-F1
#
_cell.length_a   1.000
_cell.length_b   1.000
_cell.length_c   1.000
_cell.angle_alpha   90.00
_cell.angle_beta   90.00
_cell.angle_gamma   90.00
#
_symmetry.space_group_name_H-M   'P 1'
#
loop_
_entity.id
_entity.type
_entity.pdbx_description
1 polymer ?
#
loop_
_entity_poly.entity_id
_entity_poly.type
_entity_poly.pdbx_seq_one_letter_code
_entity_poly.pdbx_strand_id
1 'polypeptide(L)'
;AIVAQGVLTFELVPHTLASMASRTEHDAFGPIEVASDKLWGAQTQRSIENFPVGDPADRMPLAVIHAFGVLKKCCAIYNRDAGLLSKEFATELIEAADEVARGDLDAMFPLVIFQTGSGTQSNMNVDEVISNR
;
A
#
# COMPACT_ATOMS: atom_id res chain seq x y z
N ALA A 1 10.98 61.02 1.32
CA ALA A 1 9.87 60.75 0.39
C ALA A 1 10.00 59.30 -0.07
N ILE A 2 8.91 58.56 0.11
CA ILE A 2 8.64 57.14 -0.18
C ILE A 2 9.00 56.80 -1.65
N VAL A 3 9.51 55.58 -1.94
CA VAL A 3 8.91 54.56 -2.85
C VAL A 3 9.75 53.23 -2.86
N ALA A 4 9.07 52.15 -2.45
CA ALA A 4 9.12 50.70 -2.78
C ALA A 4 10.48 50.02 -3.12
N GLN A 5 11.06 49.17 -2.27
CA GLN A 5 10.71 47.75 -1.98
C GLN A 5 10.46 46.86 -3.20
N GLY A 6 11.38 45.91 -3.39
CA GLY A 6 11.42 44.96 -4.49
C GLY A 6 10.34 43.89 -4.38
N VAL A 7 9.78 43.58 -5.55
CA VAL A 7 8.92 42.43 -5.76
C VAL A 7 9.74 41.43 -6.55
N LEU A 8 10.33 40.45 -5.84
CA LEU A 8 10.79 39.23 -6.47
C LEU A 8 9.54 38.47 -6.90
N THR A 9 9.20 38.56 -8.19
CA THR A 9 8.21 37.70 -8.82
C THR A 9 8.73 36.27 -8.76
N PHE A 10 8.21 35.48 -7.83
CA PHE A 10 8.36 34.03 -7.80
C PHE A 10 7.54 33.49 -8.97
N GLU A 11 8.19 33.11 -10.07
CA GLU A 11 7.53 32.33 -11.12
C GLU A 11 7.07 31.00 -10.49
N LEU A 12 5.75 30.83 -10.42
CA LEU A 12 5.15 29.53 -10.12
C LEU A 12 5.54 28.60 -11.26
N VAL A 13 6.57 27.77 -11.04
CA VAL A 13 6.84 26.61 -11.88
C VAL A 13 5.58 25.75 -11.83
N PRO A 14 4.87 25.53 -12.95
CA PRO A 14 3.74 24.63 -12.95
C PRO A 14 4.29 23.23 -12.68
N HIS A 15 4.13 22.74 -11.46
CA HIS A 15 4.24 21.32 -11.20
C HIS A 15 3.20 20.65 -12.08
N THR A 16 3.68 20.07 -13.18
CA THR A 16 2.86 19.27 -14.07
C THR A 16 2.31 18.15 -13.21
N LEU A 17 1.03 18.25 -12.84
CA LEU A 17 0.27 17.11 -12.33
C LEU A 17 0.20 16.14 -13.51
N ALA A 18 1.24 15.31 -13.66
CA ALA A 18 1.09 14.09 -14.42
C ALA A 18 -0.13 13.40 -13.82
N SER A 19 -1.21 13.31 -14.59
CA SER A 19 -2.36 12.50 -14.20
C SER A 19 -1.81 11.09 -14.05
N MET A 20 -1.50 10.68 -12.82
CA MET A 20 -1.11 9.30 -12.59
C MET A 20 -2.28 8.47 -13.06
N ALA A 21 -2.03 7.57 -14.03
CA ALA A 21 -3.05 6.65 -14.48
C ALA A 21 -3.65 5.96 -13.23
N SER A 22 -4.97 5.80 -13.23
CA SER A 22 -5.69 5.08 -12.19
C SER A 22 -6.26 3.79 -12.75
N ARG A 23 -6.50 2.82 -11.85
CA ARG A 23 -7.28 1.62 -12.11
C ARG A 23 -8.46 1.57 -11.15
N THR A 24 -9.59 1.11 -11.65
CA THR A 24 -10.78 0.90 -10.84
C THR A 24 -10.71 -0.47 -10.15
N GLU A 25 -10.66 -0.49 -8.82
CA GLU A 25 -10.78 -1.70 -8.00
C GLU A 25 -12.19 -1.86 -7.43
N HIS A 26 -12.54 -3.07 -7.03
CA HIS A 26 -13.85 -3.38 -6.47
C HIS A 26 -13.74 -4.17 -5.17
N ASP A 27 -14.57 -3.80 -4.20
CA ASP A 27 -14.87 -4.61 -3.02
C ASP A 27 -16.38 -4.64 -2.77
N ALA A 28 -16.81 -5.15 -1.61
CA ALA A 28 -18.23 -5.24 -1.26
C ALA A 28 -18.96 -3.88 -1.19
N PHE A 29 -18.24 -2.76 -1.08
CA PHE A 29 -18.81 -1.40 -1.05
C PHE A 29 -18.87 -0.74 -2.43
N GLY A 30 -18.39 -1.42 -3.48
CA GLY A 30 -18.46 -0.96 -4.87
C GLY A 30 -17.10 -0.62 -5.47
N PRO A 31 -17.05 0.20 -6.53
CA PRO A 31 -15.81 0.62 -7.18
C PRO A 31 -15.04 1.66 -6.36
N ILE A 32 -13.73 1.75 -6.57
CA ILE A 32 -12.85 2.82 -6.08
C ILE A 32 -11.61 2.97 -6.98
N GLU A 33 -11.13 4.20 -7.15
CA GLU A 33 -9.94 4.48 -7.96
C GLU A 33 -8.66 4.33 -7.15
N VAL A 34 -7.72 3.55 -7.68
CA VAL A 34 -6.39 3.37 -7.11
C VAL A 34 -5.34 3.77 -8.14
N ALA A 35 -4.28 4.44 -7.71
CA ALA A 35 -3.19 4.80 -8.61
C ALA A 35 -2.53 3.54 -9.21
N SER A 36 -2.32 3.53 -10.53
CA SER A 36 -1.84 2.36 -11.28
C SER A 36 -0.41 1.95 -10.94
N ASP A 37 0.38 2.84 -10.33
CA ASP A 37 1.75 2.55 -9.86
C ASP A 37 1.77 1.86 -8.48
N LYS A 38 0.60 1.61 -7.88
CA LYS A 38 0.46 0.97 -6.56
C LYS A 38 0.00 -0.47 -6.70
N LEU A 39 0.44 -1.32 -5.79
CA LEU A 39 0.04 -2.74 -5.74
C LEU A 39 -1.17 -3.00 -4.82
N TRP A 40 -1.58 -2.06 -3.97
CA TRP A 40 -2.72 -2.28 -3.06
C TRP A 40 -4.09 -2.18 -3.75
N GLY A 41 -5.13 -2.75 -3.16
CA GLY A 41 -6.47 -2.84 -3.76
C GLY A 41 -7.48 -1.88 -3.16
N ALA A 42 -8.75 -2.21 -3.35
CA ALA A 42 -9.88 -1.40 -2.91
C ALA A 42 -9.92 -1.19 -1.39
N GLN A 43 -9.65 -2.24 -0.58
CA GLN A 43 -9.80 -2.13 0.87
C GLN A 43 -8.72 -1.24 1.47
N THR A 44 -7.49 -1.34 0.97
CA THR A 44 -6.41 -0.43 1.37
C THR A 44 -6.75 1.00 0.96
N GLN A 45 -7.20 1.22 -0.27
CA GLN A 45 -7.58 2.56 -0.74
C GLN A 45 -8.69 3.18 0.10
N ARG A 46 -9.74 2.42 0.42
CA ARG A 46 -10.79 2.87 1.35
C ARG A 46 -10.25 3.16 2.74
N SER A 47 -9.31 2.36 3.23
CA SER A 47 -8.69 2.62 4.54
C SER A 47 -7.91 3.93 4.55
N ILE A 48 -7.21 4.26 3.47
CA ILE A 48 -6.51 5.55 3.33
C ILE A 48 -7.52 6.71 3.44
N GLU A 49 -8.67 6.60 2.78
CA GLU A 49 -9.72 7.63 2.78
C GLU A 49 -10.48 7.72 4.11
N ASN A 50 -10.71 6.60 4.78
CA ASN A 50 -11.50 6.52 6.02
C ASN A 50 -10.70 6.84 7.29
N PHE A 51 -9.38 6.67 7.27
CA PHE A 51 -8.51 6.90 8.43
C PHE A 51 -7.42 7.94 8.11
N PRO A 52 -7.77 9.20 7.78
CA PRO A 52 -6.81 10.26 7.48
C PRO A 52 -6.23 10.88 8.77
N VAL A 53 -5.79 10.04 9.71
CA VAL A 53 -5.32 10.45 11.04
C VAL A 53 -3.85 10.11 11.21
N GLY A 54 -3.09 11.05 11.75
CA GLY A 54 -1.65 10.92 11.97
C GLY A 54 -0.81 11.52 10.85
N ASP A 55 0.50 11.57 11.08
CA ASP A 55 1.50 12.03 10.14
C ASP A 55 2.15 10.85 9.39
N PRO A 56 2.96 11.07 8.34
CA PRO A 56 3.74 10.01 7.70
C PRO A 56 4.63 9.22 8.67
N ALA A 57 4.98 9.80 9.82
CA ALA A 57 5.71 9.13 10.90
C ALA A 57 4.86 8.09 11.67
N ASP A 58 3.53 8.19 11.61
CA ASP A 58 2.57 7.29 12.27
C ASP A 58 2.17 6.11 11.37
N ARG A 59 2.89 5.87 10.27
CA ARG A 59 2.70 4.68 9.43
C ARG A 59 2.93 3.41 10.23
N MET A 60 2.25 2.33 9.81
CA MET A 60 2.51 1.00 10.36
C MET A 60 4.01 0.71 10.31
N PRO A 61 4.66 0.36 11.44
CA PRO A 61 6.10 0.13 11.45
C PRO A 61 6.48 -0.95 10.43
N LEU A 62 7.51 -0.69 9.63
CA LEU A 62 7.95 -1.61 8.57
C LEU A 62 8.28 -3.01 9.10
N ALA A 63 8.82 -3.10 10.33
CA ALA A 63 9.06 -4.38 10.98
C ALA A 63 7.78 -5.25 11.12
N VAL A 64 6.61 -4.63 11.30
CA VAL A 64 5.31 -5.33 11.34
C VAL A 64 4.93 -5.80 9.94
N ILE A 65 5.13 -4.97 8.92
CA ILE A 65 4.89 -5.31 7.51
C ILE A 65 5.79 -6.47 7.07
N HIS A 66 7.08 -6.42 7.37
CA HIS A 66 8.03 -7.50 7.06
C HIS A 66 7.63 -8.80 7.77
N ALA A 67 7.16 -8.70 9.02
CA ALA A 67 6.63 -9.86 9.75
C ALA A 67 5.37 -10.45 9.10
N PHE A 68 4.49 -9.62 8.52
CA PHE A 68 3.38 -10.10 7.69
C PHE A 68 3.89 -10.82 6.44
N GLY A 69 4.93 -10.34 5.77
CA GLY A 69 5.57 -11.05 4.65
C GLY A 69 6.01 -12.45 5.06
N VAL A 70 6.71 -12.58 6.19
CA VAL A 70 7.10 -13.90 6.75
C VAL A 70 5.88 -14.77 7.06
N LEU A 71 4.84 -14.19 7.68
CA LEU A 71 3.61 -14.91 8.02
C LEU A 71 2.93 -15.47 6.75
N LYS A 72 2.72 -14.63 5.74
CA LYS A 72 2.05 -15.02 4.48
C LYS A 72 2.86 -16.05 3.71
N LYS A 73 4.19 -15.93 3.71
CA LYS A 73 5.10 -16.96 3.16
C LYS A 73 4.90 -18.31 3.83
N CYS A 74 4.89 -18.35 5.17
CA CYS A 74 4.64 -19.58 5.92
C CYS A 74 3.25 -20.17 5.63
N CYS A 75 2.22 -19.33 5.54
CA CYS A 75 0.86 -19.78 5.18
C CYS A 75 0.82 -20.38 3.77
N ALA A 76 1.48 -19.76 2.79
CA ALA A 76 1.54 -20.26 1.41
C ALA A 76 2.27 -21.62 1.32
N ILE A 77 3.39 -21.77 2.03
CA ILE A 77 4.12 -23.04 2.15
C ILE A 77 3.22 -24.12 2.75
N TYR A 78 2.60 -23.82 3.89
CA TYR A 78 1.72 -24.78 4.55
C TYR A 78 0.54 -25.19 3.65
N ASN A 79 -0.13 -24.23 3.02
CA ASN A 79 -1.28 -24.50 2.16
C ASN A 79 -0.90 -25.32 0.91
N ARG A 80 0.29 -25.11 0.35
CA ARG A 80 0.84 -25.97 -0.71
C ARG A 80 1.04 -27.40 -0.22
N ASP A 81 1.70 -27.57 0.92
CA ASP A 81 2.07 -28.88 1.45
C ASP A 81 0.83 -29.66 1.95
N ALA A 82 -0.21 -28.95 2.38
CA ALA A 82 -1.52 -29.50 2.71
C ALA A 82 -2.41 -29.79 1.48
N GLY A 83 -1.94 -29.47 0.26
CA GLY A 83 -2.69 -29.68 -0.98
C GLY A 83 -3.86 -28.71 -1.20
N LEU A 84 -3.90 -27.59 -0.48
CA LEU A 84 -4.93 -26.54 -0.60
C LEU A 84 -4.61 -25.52 -1.70
N LEU A 85 -3.36 -25.44 -2.15
CA LEU A 85 -2.91 -24.61 -3.27
C LEU A 85 -2.11 -25.46 -4.28
N SER A 86 -2.22 -25.12 -5.56
CA SER A 86 -1.32 -25.70 -6.57
C SER A 86 0.11 -25.26 -6.32
N LYS A 87 1.09 -26.06 -6.78
CA LYS A 87 2.51 -25.73 -6.59
C LYS A 87 2.89 -24.45 -7.32
N GLU A 88 2.32 -24.24 -8.50
CA GLU A 88 2.57 -23.08 -9.35
C GLU A 88 2.09 -21.81 -8.62
N PHE A 89 0.83 -21.80 -8.18
CA PHE A 89 0.26 -20.64 -7.48
C PHE A 89 0.98 -20.37 -6.15
N ALA A 90 1.29 -21.42 -5.38
CA ALA A 90 2.02 -21.26 -4.13
C ALA A 90 3.45 -20.71 -4.34
N THR A 91 4.10 -21.02 -5.46
CA THR A 91 5.45 -20.52 -5.75
C THR A 91 5.45 -19.02 -5.93
N GLU A 92 4.51 -18.49 -6.74
CA GLU A 92 4.34 -17.03 -6.94
C GLU A 92 4.00 -16.32 -5.62
N LEU A 93 3.06 -16.87 -4.83
CA LEU A 93 2.71 -16.31 -3.52
C LEU A 93 3.89 -16.29 -2.54
N ILE A 94 4.71 -17.33 -2.53
CA ILE A 94 5.89 -17.43 -1.67
C ILE A 94 6.91 -16.36 -2.06
N GLU A 95 7.13 -16.15 -3.36
CA GLU A 95 8.07 -15.14 -3.86
C GLU A 95 7.61 -13.72 -3.53
N ALA A 96 6.36 -13.38 -3.83
CA ALA A 96 5.78 -12.07 -3.50
C ALA A 96 5.79 -11.81 -1.97
N ALA A 97 5.46 -12.82 -1.15
CA ALA A 97 5.53 -12.69 0.30
C ALA A 97 6.98 -12.51 0.82
N ASP A 98 7.97 -13.12 0.15
CA ASP A 98 9.38 -12.95 0.47
C ASP A 98 9.89 -11.55 0.11
N GLU A 99 9.44 -10.97 -1.00
CA GLU A 99 9.73 -9.57 -1.36
C GLU A 99 9.21 -8.59 -0.29
N VAL A 100 8.01 -8.84 0.26
CA VAL A 100 7.49 -8.07 1.42
C VAL A 100 8.37 -8.28 2.65
N ALA A 101 8.77 -9.52 2.94
CA ALA A 101 9.61 -9.83 4.10
C ALA A 101 11.02 -9.19 4.02
N ARG A 102 11.56 -9.01 2.80
CA ARG A 102 12.86 -8.38 2.54
C ARG A 102 12.79 -6.85 2.48
N GLY A 103 11.58 -6.28 2.38
CA GLY A 103 11.34 -4.85 2.31
C GLY A 103 11.41 -4.25 0.89
N ASP A 104 11.42 -5.09 -0.14
CA ASP A 104 11.49 -4.66 -1.54
C ASP A 104 10.24 -3.83 -1.94
N LEU A 105 9.12 -4.03 -1.23
CA LEU A 105 7.81 -3.44 -1.51
C LEU A 105 7.37 -2.41 -0.45
N ASP A 106 8.27 -1.87 0.37
CA ASP A 106 7.95 -0.98 1.50
C ASP A 106 7.09 0.24 1.11
N ALA A 107 7.26 0.74 -0.11
CA ALA A 107 6.47 1.86 -0.64
C ALA A 107 4.97 1.54 -0.85
N MET A 108 4.57 0.27 -0.79
CA MET A 108 3.20 -0.21 -1.02
C MET A 108 2.36 -0.30 0.25
N PHE A 109 2.88 0.17 1.40
CA PHE A 109 2.22 0.07 2.70
C PHE A 109 1.98 1.46 3.31
N PRO A 110 0.97 2.21 2.82
CA PRO A 110 0.75 3.60 3.22
C PRO A 110 -0.03 3.74 4.54
N LEU A 111 -0.59 2.67 5.08
CA LEU A 111 -1.54 2.73 6.20
C LEU A 111 -0.89 3.15 7.53
N VAL A 112 -1.65 3.90 8.31
CA VAL A 112 -1.27 4.40 9.64
C VAL A 112 -1.63 3.42 10.75
N ILE A 113 -1.00 3.58 11.91
CA ILE A 113 -1.32 2.79 13.12
C ILE A 113 -2.75 3.01 13.60
N PHE A 114 -3.34 4.18 13.33
CA PHE A 114 -4.69 4.58 13.75
C PHE A 114 -5.78 4.04 12.80
N GLN A 115 -5.85 2.72 12.71
CA GLN A 115 -6.84 1.98 11.91
C GLN A 115 -7.79 1.18 12.82
N THR A 116 -8.46 0.13 12.31
CA THR A 116 -9.21 -0.78 13.18
C THR A 116 -8.31 -1.43 14.24
N GLY A 117 -8.83 -1.64 15.46
CA GLY A 117 -8.06 -2.22 16.56
C GLY A 117 -7.61 -3.67 16.33
N SER A 118 -8.20 -4.39 15.37
CA SER A 118 -7.78 -5.74 14.99
C SER A 118 -6.63 -5.78 13.97
N GLY A 119 -6.24 -4.64 13.38
CA GLY A 119 -5.24 -4.59 12.31
C GLY A 119 -5.70 -5.17 10.97
N THR A 120 -7.02 -5.32 10.76
CA THR A 120 -7.57 -5.92 9.53
C THR A 120 -7.13 -5.18 8.27
N GLN A 121 -7.05 -3.84 8.28
CA GLN A 121 -6.65 -3.12 7.07
C GLN A 121 -5.18 -3.34 6.72
N SER A 122 -4.27 -3.45 7.69
CA SER A 122 -2.87 -3.81 7.43
C SER A 122 -2.72 -5.23 6.92
N ASN A 123 -3.48 -6.18 7.48
CA ASN A 123 -3.52 -7.54 6.93
C ASN A 123 -3.98 -7.53 5.47
N MET A 124 -5.08 -6.83 5.18
CA MET A 124 -5.62 -6.75 3.82
C MET A 124 -4.69 -6.00 2.87
N ASN A 125 -3.96 -4.99 3.34
CA ASN A 125 -2.96 -4.29 2.54
C ASN A 125 -1.86 -5.26 2.10
N VAL A 126 -1.37 -6.12 2.99
CA VAL A 126 -0.39 -7.16 2.62
C VAL A 126 -0.99 -8.18 1.66
N ASP A 127 -2.22 -8.63 1.91
CA ASP A 127 -2.89 -9.59 1.02
C ASP A 127 -3.08 -9.01 -0.40
N GLU A 128 -3.53 -7.76 -0.51
CA GLU A 128 -3.72 -7.09 -1.80
C GLU A 128 -2.39 -6.85 -2.52
N VAL A 129 -1.33 -6.41 -1.81
CA VAL A 129 -0.01 -6.18 -2.42
C VAL A 129 0.62 -7.49 -2.91
N ILE A 130 0.55 -8.56 -2.12
CA ILE A 130 1.04 -9.89 -2.53
C ILE A 130 0.25 -10.41 -3.73
N SER A 131 -1.08 -10.23 -3.74
CA SER A 131 -1.93 -10.74 -4.82
C SER A 131 -1.70 -10.02 -6.16
N ASN A 132 -1.27 -8.76 -6.13
CA ASN A 132 -1.07 -7.94 -7.33
C ASN A 132 0.39 -7.88 -7.81
N ARG A 133 1.30 -8.53 -7.08
CA ARG A 133 2.72 -8.66 -7.46
C ARG A 133 2.90 -9.82 -8.43
#